data_AF-A0A7V4G850-F1
#
_entry.id   AF-A0A7V4G850-F1
#
_cell.length_a   1.000
_cell.length_b   1.000
_cell.length_c   1.000
_cell.angle_alpha   90.00
_cell.angle_beta   90.00
_cell.angle_gamma   90.00
#
_symmetry.space_group_name_H-M   'P 1'
#
loop_
_entity.id
_entity.type
_entity.pdbx_description
1 polymer ?
#
loop_
_entity_poly.entity_id
_entity_poly.type
_entity_poly.pdbx_seq_one_letter_code
_entity_poly.pdbx_strand_id
1 'polypeptide(L)' 'MDPGQLKQLKQKVEEELRQRELAIVEYWLTELKNLEAKRHRDLASLQADLKGLIERLATRQRRLKGGSP' A
#
# COMPACT_ATOMS: atom_id res chain seq x y z
N MET A 1 -12.53 -33.07 -1.81
CA MET A 1 -12.91 -31.68 -1.53
C MET A 1 -14.13 -31.39 -2.38
N ASP A 2 -15.26 -31.05 -1.78
CA ASP A 2 -16.51 -30.95 -2.51
C ASP A 2 -16.59 -29.64 -3.31
N PRO A 3 -17.26 -29.61 -4.49
CA PRO A 3 -17.35 -28.41 -5.32
C PRO A 3 -17.89 -27.17 -4.59
N GLY A 4 -18.81 -27.37 -3.64
CA GLY A 4 -19.35 -26.30 -2.80
C GLY A 4 -18.31 -25.70 -1.84
N GLN A 5 -17.47 -26.54 -1.23
CA GLN A 5 -16.38 -26.11 -0.36
C GLN A 5 -15.30 -25.35 -1.15
N LEU A 6 -14.99 -25.80 -2.37
CA LEU A 6 -14.04 -25.11 -3.24
C LEU A 6 -14.54 -23.72 -3.67
N LYS A 7 -15.84 -23.58 -3.96
CA LYS A 7 -16.46 -22.29 -4.29
C LYS A 7 -16.40 -21.31 -3.11
N GLN A 8 -16.74 -21.77 -1.92
CA GLN A 8 -16.66 -20.95 -0.70
C GLN A 8 -15.22 -20.51 -0.41
N LEU A 9 -14.25 -21.42 -0.57
CA LEU A 9 -12.84 -21.09 -0.38
C LEU A 9 -12.37 -20.02 -1.38
N LYS A 10 -12.72 -20.15 -2.66
CA LYS A 10 -12.40 -19.15 -3.68
C LYS A 10 -12.97 -17.77 -3.34
N GLN A 11 -14.24 -17.70 -2.95
CA GLN A 11 -14.88 -16.45 -2.56
C GLN A 11 -14.19 -15.81 -1.35
N LYS A 12 -13.80 -16.61 -0.36
CA LYS A 12 -13.08 -16.12 0.82
C LYS A 12 -11.71 -15.56 0.45
N VAL A 13 -10.96 -16.26 -0.41
CA VAL A 13 -9.65 -15.79 -0.88
C VAL A 13 -9.78 -14.49 -1.67
N GLU A 14 -10.76 -14.39 -2.58
CA GLU A 14 -11.02 -13.16 -3.33
C GLU A 14 -11.37 -11.99 -2.41
N GLU A 15 -12.16 -12.23 -1.37
CA GLU A 15 -12.49 -11.20 -0.39
C GLU A 15 -11.27 -10.76 0.42
N GLU A 16 -10.47 -11.70 0.92
CA GLU A 16 -9.24 -11.37 1.65
C GLU A 16 -8.24 -10.59 0.77
N LEU A 17 -8.15 -10.93 -0.52
CA LEU A 17 -7.33 -10.18 -1.48
C LEU A 17 -7.85 -8.76 -1.70
N ARG A 18 -9.17 -8.58 -1.88
CA ARG A 18 -9.79 -7.25 -2.01
C ARG A 18 -9.58 -6.41 -0.76
N GLN A 19 -9.79 -6.96 0.43
CA GLN A 19 -9.59 -6.24 1.69
C GLN A 19 -8.12 -5.85 1.89
N ARG A 20 -7.19 -6.74 1.53
CA ARG A 20 -5.75 -6.44 1.60
C ARG A 20 -5.35 -5.34 0.62
N GLU A 21 -5.87 -5.36 -0.61
CA GLU A 21 -5.63 -4.32 -1.60
C GLU A 21 -6.18 -2.98 -1.13
N LEU A 22 -7.42 -2.95 -0.64
CA LEU A 22 -8.06 -1.76 -0.11
C LEU A 22 -7.22 -1.13 1.01
N ALA A 23 -6.82 -1.92 2.01
CA ALA A 23 -6.00 -1.43 3.12
C ALA A 23 -4.65 -0.84 2.67
N ILE A 24 -4.04 -1.42 1.62
CA ILE A 24 -2.80 -0.90 1.05
C ILE A 24 -3.05 0.46 0.37
N VAL A 25 -4.11 0.56 -0.44
CA VAL A 25 -4.45 1.79 -1.16
C VAL A 25 -4.84 2.90 -0.18
N GLU A 26 -5.65 2.61 0.82
CA GLU A 26 -6.08 3.57 1.85
C GLU A 26 -4.90 4.14 2.64
N TYR A 27 -3.96 3.27 3.02
CA TYR A 27 -2.74 3.69 3.69
C TYR A 27 -1.96 4.70 2.83
N TRP A 28 -1.67 4.36 1.58
CA TRP A 28 -0.88 5.25 0.72
C TRP A 28 -1.61 6.53 0.32
N LEU A 29 -2.93 6.46 0.15
CA LEU A 29 -3.74 7.65 -0.07
C LEU A 29 -3.68 8.59 1.14
N THR A 30 -3.70 8.04 2.36
CA THR A 30 -3.57 8.82 3.61
C THR A 30 -2.21 9.50 3.68
N GLU A 31 -1.14 8.77 3.37
CA GLU A 31 0.22 9.34 3.34
C GLU A 31 0.37 10.47 2.31
N LEU A 32 -0.26 10.33 1.13
CA LEU A 32 -0.29 11.38 0.10
C LEU A 32 -1.08 12.61 0.57
N LYS A 33 -2.25 12.41 1.18
CA LYS A 33 -3.05 13.50 1.76
C LYS A 33 -2.29 14.24 2.87
N ASN A 34 -1.53 13.52 3.69
CA ASN A 34 -0.71 14.12 4.73
C ASN A 34 0.41 15.00 4.13
N LEU A 35 1.01 14.57 3.02
CA LEU A 35 2.02 15.37 2.30
C LEU A 35 1.40 16.62 1.68
N GLU A 36 0.22 16.50 1.06
CA GLU A 36 -0.53 17.64 0.51
C GLU A 36 -0.92 18.65 1.61
N ALA A 37 -1.38 18.17 2.76
CA ALA A 37 -1.80 19.01 3.88
C ALA A 37 -0.65 19.79 4.56
N LYS A 38 0.62 19.38 4.39
CA LYS A 38 1.78 20.01 5.05
C LYS A 38 2.08 21.44 4.60
N ARG A 39 1.48 21.92 3.50
CA ARG A 39 1.62 23.30 2.98
C ARG A 39 3.08 23.78 2.98
N HIS A 40 3.91 23.05 2.24
CA HIS A 40 5.35 23.32 2.10
C HIS A 40 5.63 24.78 1.72
N ARG A 41 6.58 25.40 2.42
CA ARG A 41 6.95 26.82 2.21
C ARG A 41 7.91 27.00 1.03
N ASP A 42 8.63 25.94 0.68
CA ASP A 42 9.60 25.91 -0.40
C ASP A 42 9.63 24.55 -1.08
N LEU A 43 10.16 24.54 -2.31
CA LEU A 43 10.25 23.34 -3.13
C LEU A 43 11.19 22.27 -2.54
N ALA A 44 12.25 22.68 -1.83
CA ALA A 44 13.23 21.77 -1.27
C ALA A 44 12.60 20.89 -0.17
N SER A 45 11.77 21.48 0.68
CA SER A 45 11.02 20.77 1.73
C SER A 45 10.01 19.78 1.15
N LEU A 46 9.32 20.14 0.06
CA LEU A 46 8.43 19.23 -0.66
C LEU A 46 9.20 18.06 -1.28
N GLN A 47 10.35 18.34 -1.91
CA GLN A 47 11.21 17.30 -2.49
C GLN A 47 11.74 16.32 -1.44
N ALA A 48 12.13 16.82 -0.26
CA ALA A 48 12.58 15.97 0.84
C ALA A 48 11.48 15.01 1.32
N ASP A 49 10.27 15.52 1.55
CA ASP A 49 9.14 14.71 2.00
C ASP A 49 8.68 13.71 0.92
N LEU A 50 8.69 14.13 -0.35
CA LEU A 50 8.38 13.24 -1.46
C LEU A 50 9.41 12.11 -1.57
N LYS A 51 10.70 12.41 -1.42
CA LYS A 51 11.76 11.40 -1.39
C LYS A 51 11.54 10.39 -0.26
N GLY A 52 11.18 10.87 0.94
CA GLY A 52 10.83 10.00 2.07
C GLY A 52 9.63 9.10 1.79
N LEU A 53 8.59 9.59 1.11
CA LEU A 53 7.45 8.79 0.69
C LEU A 53 7.86 7.70 -0.32
N ILE A 54 8.68 8.06 -1.31
CA ILE A 54 9.21 7.14 -2.33
C ILE A 54 10.05 6.04 -1.70
N GLU A 55 10.93 6.36 -0.75
CA GLU A 55 11.77 5.38 -0.05
C GLU A 55 10.93 4.36 0.74
N ARG A 56 9.87 4.81 1.42
CA ARG A 56 8.92 3.91 2.11
C ARG A 56 8.18 2.99 1.13
N LEU A 57 7.70 3.52 0.00
CA LEU A 57 7.08 2.75 -1.07
C LEU A 57 8.05 1.70 -1.64
N ALA A 58 9.28 2.11 -1.97
CA ALA A 58 10.32 1.24 -2.51
C ALA A 58 10.71 0.12 -1.52
N THR A 59 10.81 0.46 -0.23
CA THR A 59 11.08 -0.52 0.83
C THR A 59 9.97 -1.55 0.93
N ARG A 60 8.70 -1.11 0.92
CA ARG A 60 7.56 -2.02 0.94
C ARG A 60 7.53 -2.88 -0.33
N GLN A 61 7.78 -2.29 -1.50
CA GLN A 61 7.83 -3.01 -2.77
C GLN A 61 8.91 -4.10 -2.75
N ARG A 62 10.12 -3.80 -2.26
CA ARG A 62 11.22 -4.77 -2.13
C ARG A 62 10.84 -5.94 -1.24
N ARG A 63 10.26 -5.67 -0.07
CA ARG A 63 9.78 -6.69 0.87
C ARG A 63 8.70 -7.57 0.23
N LEU A 64 7.75 -6.99 -0.50
CA LEU A 64 6.69 -7.73 -1.18
C LEU A 64 7.19 -8.59 -2.35
N LYS A 65 8.26 -8.15 -3.03
CA LYS A 65 8.93 -8.94 -4.09
C LYS A 65 9.75 -10.13 -3.54
N GLY A 66 9.76 -10.36 -2.24
CA GLY A 66 10.52 -11.45 -1.61
C GLY A 66 11.98 -11.10 -1.32
N GLY A 67 12.35 -9.81 -1.31
CA GLY A 67 13.66 -9.40 -0.80
C GLY A 67 13.70 -9.54 0.73
N SER A 68 14.38 -10.58 1.22
CA SER A 68 14.94 -10.60 2.58
C SER A 68 15.85 -9.37 2.78
N PRO A 69 16.01 -8.89 4.04
CA PRO A 69 16.72 -7.65 4.37
C PRO A 69 18.11 -7.52 3.73
#